data_AF-G5BHJ6-F1
#
_entry.id   AF-G5BHJ6-F1
#
_cell.length_a   1.000
_cell.length_b   1.000
_cell.length_c   1.000
_cell.angle_alpha   90.00
_cell.angle_beta   90.00
_cell.angle_gamma   90.00
#
_symmetry.space_group_name_H-M   'P 1'
#
loop_
_entity.id
_entity.type
_entity.pdbx_description
1 polymer ?
#
loop_
_entity_poly.entity_id
_entity_poly.type
_entity_poly.pdbx_seq_one_letter_code
_entity_poly.pdbx_strand_id
1 'polypeptide(L)'
;MENFKSYKGLQIIGPFQRFTAIIGPNGSGGSSEYKINNKVVQLHEYREELETLGILIKAHNSLVFQGAVESIAKKNPKERMALLEEISHSGELAQEYDKQKKEMVKAEEDMQFNYHRKKNVQRQLCKLYHSEVEIETLNKELASKNKETEKDKKRMDKVEDELKEKKELGKRMQEQQIEKEIKEKDSELNQKQPQYIKAKKNTSHKIKKVEAAKKSLQNAQKHYKKHKGDMDELEKEMLSVEKARQEFKEPMEEGSQSQARGLTLEENQVKKYHWLKEEASKRVATLAQELEKFNRDQKADQDRLHLEEWKKVENEFEAARKQATKAKKAFEQIKKEHFDHFNACFESVATIINEIYKALSLNSSAQAILGPENPEEPYLDGINYNCVAPGKHFWPIDNLSGGEKTVVALALLFVILSYKPAPFFVLDEIDAGLDNTNIGKVANYIKEQLTCNFQAIVISLKEEFYTKAENLIGVYPEQGDCVISKVLTLDLTKYPDANPNPNEQ
;
A
#
# COMPACT_ATOMS: atom_id res chain seq x y z
N MET A 1 -39.95 58.46 -13.66
CA MET A 1 -41.11 59.16 -13.05
C MET A 1 -40.86 60.65 -13.19
N GLU A 2 -41.82 61.42 -13.72
CA GLU A 2 -41.55 62.78 -14.22
C GLU A 2 -41.76 63.90 -13.20
N ASN A 3 -42.31 63.62 -12.01
CA ASN A 3 -42.71 64.66 -11.06
C ASN A 3 -42.38 64.30 -9.60
N PHE A 4 -41.09 64.12 -9.32
CA PHE A 4 -40.56 64.25 -7.97
C PHE A 4 -40.11 65.71 -7.76
N LYS A 5 -40.38 66.32 -6.59
CA LYS A 5 -40.21 67.76 -6.37
C LYS A 5 -38.73 68.18 -6.27
N SER A 6 -38.06 68.24 -7.41
CA SER A 6 -36.70 68.77 -7.56
C SER A 6 -36.71 70.29 -7.72
N TYR A 7 -36.11 71.00 -6.75
CA TYR A 7 -35.78 72.43 -6.90
C TYR A 7 -34.61 72.69 -7.87
N LYS A 8 -34.06 71.64 -8.50
CA LYS A 8 -32.99 71.69 -9.53
C LYS A 8 -33.48 71.34 -10.94
N GLY A 9 -34.77 71.50 -11.21
CA GLY A 9 -35.38 71.25 -12.52
C GLY A 9 -35.72 69.78 -12.79
N LEU A 10 -36.18 69.49 -14.01
CA LEU A 10 -36.66 68.17 -14.42
C LEU A 10 -35.53 67.13 -14.37
N GLN A 11 -35.68 66.11 -13.53
CA GLN A 11 -34.82 64.93 -13.53
C GLN A 11 -35.64 63.69 -13.84
N ILE A 12 -35.22 62.93 -14.87
CA ILE A 12 -35.83 61.66 -15.25
C ILE A 12 -35.27 60.58 -14.32
N ILE A 13 -35.98 60.27 -13.24
CA ILE A 13 -35.61 59.15 -12.37
C ILE A 13 -36.15 57.85 -12.98
N GLY A 14 -35.24 56.93 -13.34
CA GLY A 14 -35.51 55.63 -13.94
C GLY A 14 -34.46 55.24 -15.01
N PRO A 15 -34.59 54.06 -15.65
CA PRO A 15 -35.65 53.07 -15.45
C PRO A 15 -35.55 52.41 -14.08
N PHE A 16 -36.70 52.17 -13.43
CA PHE A 16 -36.77 51.44 -12.17
C PHE A 16 -36.91 49.94 -12.45
N GLN A 17 -36.02 49.11 -11.92
CA GLN A 17 -36.29 47.68 -11.76
C GLN A 17 -37.38 47.50 -10.69
N ARG A 18 -38.47 46.79 -11.01
CA ARG A 18 -39.53 46.45 -10.05
C ARG A 18 -39.36 45.04 -9.53
N PHE A 19 -38.87 44.92 -8.30
CA PHE A 19 -38.86 43.67 -7.54
C PHE A 19 -40.21 43.44 -6.87
N THR A 20 -40.64 42.19 -6.77
CA THR A 20 -41.84 41.78 -6.01
C THR A 20 -41.69 40.33 -5.58
N ALA A 21 -41.81 40.06 -4.28
CA ALA A 21 -41.87 38.72 -3.71
C ALA A 21 -43.25 38.51 -3.08
N ILE A 22 -43.95 37.46 -3.50
CA ILE A 22 -45.23 37.03 -2.94
C ILE A 22 -44.93 35.80 -2.08
N ILE A 23 -45.00 35.93 -0.77
CA ILE A 23 -44.68 34.85 0.17
C ILE A 23 -45.92 33.98 0.39
N GLY A 24 -45.80 32.67 0.18
CA GLY A 24 -46.89 31.73 0.40
C GLY A 24 -47.26 31.57 1.88
N PRO A 25 -48.51 31.17 2.20
CA PRO A 25 -49.08 31.22 3.55
C PRO A 25 -48.37 30.34 4.59
N ASN A 26 -47.52 29.41 4.15
CA ASN A 26 -46.82 28.47 5.02
C ASN A 26 -45.36 28.88 5.33
N GLY A 27 -44.90 30.04 4.84
CA GLY A 27 -43.51 30.55 4.99
C GLY A 27 -42.40 29.72 4.31
N SER A 28 -42.71 28.47 3.94
CA SER A 28 -41.85 27.52 3.26
C SER A 28 -41.87 27.76 1.76
N GLY A 29 -40.69 27.98 1.18
CA GLY A 29 -40.51 28.60 -0.14
C GLY A 29 -41.10 27.88 -1.36
N GLY A 30 -41.61 26.65 -1.21
CA GLY A 30 -42.30 25.91 -2.28
C GLY A 30 -43.66 26.50 -2.71
N SER A 31 -44.08 27.63 -2.12
CA SER A 31 -45.30 28.37 -2.48
C SER A 31 -45.08 29.88 -2.66
N SER A 32 -43.81 30.33 -2.71
CA SER A 32 -43.46 31.74 -2.88
C SER A 32 -43.16 32.07 -4.35
N GLU A 33 -43.67 33.19 -4.85
CA GLU A 33 -43.52 33.63 -6.24
C GLU A 33 -42.66 34.92 -6.30
N TYR A 34 -41.55 34.87 -7.04
CA TYR A 34 -40.57 35.96 -7.15
C TYR A 34 -40.64 36.60 -8.53
N LYS A 35 -40.60 37.94 -8.61
CA LYS A 35 -40.75 38.68 -9.87
C LYS A 35 -39.76 39.84 -9.99
N ILE A 36 -39.12 39.92 -11.15
CA ILE A 36 -38.36 41.09 -11.62
C ILE A 36 -39.09 41.68 -12.82
N ASN A 37 -39.41 42.98 -12.77
CA ASN A 37 -40.13 43.69 -13.83
C ASN A 37 -41.43 42.97 -14.27
N ASN A 38 -42.19 42.49 -13.29
CA ASN A 38 -43.40 41.67 -13.42
C ASN A 38 -43.21 40.27 -14.08
N LYS A 39 -42.01 39.89 -14.53
CA LYS A 39 -41.72 38.53 -14.99
C LYS A 39 -41.44 37.63 -13.79
N VAL A 40 -42.01 36.42 -13.78
CA VAL A 40 -41.69 35.40 -12.78
C VAL A 40 -40.27 34.89 -13.02
N VAL A 41 -39.49 34.78 -11.94
CA VAL A 41 -38.08 34.36 -11.93
C VAL A 41 -37.86 33.35 -10.79
N GLN A 42 -36.77 32.59 -10.87
CA GLN A 42 -36.35 31.72 -9.78
C GLN A 42 -35.79 32.53 -8.60
N LEU A 43 -35.83 31.96 -7.39
CA LEU A 43 -35.23 32.59 -6.20
C LEU A 43 -33.71 32.85 -6.34
N HIS A 44 -33.03 32.06 -7.17
CA HIS A 44 -31.62 32.28 -7.50
C HIS A 44 -31.41 33.55 -8.34
N GLU A 45 -32.11 33.65 -9.47
CA GLU A 45 -32.11 34.82 -10.37
C GLU A 45 -32.56 36.10 -9.62
N TYR A 46 -33.56 35.98 -8.74
CA TYR A 46 -34.05 37.07 -7.90
C TYR A 46 -33.01 37.55 -6.87
N ARG A 47 -32.14 36.65 -6.39
CA ARG A 47 -31.03 36.99 -5.50
C ARG A 47 -29.89 37.63 -6.25
N GLU A 48 -29.44 37.04 -7.36
CA GLU A 48 -28.33 37.59 -8.17
C GLU A 48 -28.60 39.04 -8.58
N GLU A 49 -29.79 39.35 -9.10
CA GLU A 49 -30.14 40.73 -9.50
C GLU A 49 -30.12 41.69 -8.29
N LEU A 50 -30.56 41.26 -7.09
CA LEU A 50 -30.48 42.07 -5.86
C LEU A 50 -29.04 42.20 -5.33
N GLU A 51 -28.23 41.17 -5.50
CA GLU A 51 -26.80 41.17 -5.16
C GLU A 51 -26.03 42.13 -6.08
N THR A 52 -26.42 42.31 -7.36
CA THR A 52 -25.88 43.39 -8.21
C THR A 52 -26.24 44.80 -7.73
N LEU A 53 -27.33 44.94 -6.96
CA LEU A 53 -27.75 46.19 -6.31
C LEU A 53 -27.18 46.35 -4.89
N GLY A 54 -26.28 45.46 -4.47
CA GLY A 54 -25.66 45.47 -3.13
C GLY A 54 -26.56 44.97 -2.00
N ILE A 55 -27.67 44.28 -2.29
CA ILE A 55 -28.64 43.78 -1.31
C ILE A 55 -28.47 42.26 -1.13
N LEU A 56 -27.63 41.87 -0.17
CA LEU A 56 -27.30 40.49 0.16
C LEU A 56 -28.37 39.90 1.10
N ILE A 57 -29.35 39.20 0.52
CA ILE A 57 -30.45 38.58 1.31
C ILE A 57 -29.91 37.56 2.33
N LYS A 58 -28.87 36.79 2.00
CA LYS A 58 -28.22 35.83 2.91
C LYS A 58 -27.56 36.54 4.10
N ALA A 59 -26.61 37.43 3.82
CA ALA A 59 -25.77 38.09 4.82
C ALA A 59 -26.47 39.21 5.62
N HIS A 60 -27.79 39.42 5.43
CA HIS A 60 -28.59 40.45 6.09
C HIS A 60 -28.01 41.88 6.01
N ASN A 61 -27.24 42.22 4.96
CA ASN A 61 -26.45 43.46 4.90
C ASN A 61 -27.27 44.77 4.74
N SER A 62 -28.59 44.72 4.88
CA SER A 62 -29.52 45.84 4.72
C SER A 62 -30.67 45.80 5.74
N LEU A 63 -30.98 44.65 6.33
CA LEU A 63 -32.15 44.45 7.21
C LEU A 63 -31.72 43.86 8.56
N VAL A 64 -31.77 44.69 9.60
CA VAL A 64 -31.45 44.33 10.98
C VAL A 64 -32.75 44.29 11.78
N PHE A 65 -33.26 43.08 12.04
CA PHE A 65 -34.51 42.84 12.78
C PHE A 65 -34.33 42.97 14.30
N GLN A 66 -35.42 43.21 15.03
CA GLN A 66 -35.49 43.11 16.49
C GLN A 66 -34.79 41.83 17.00
N GLY A 67 -33.90 41.97 17.99
CA GLY A 67 -33.14 40.85 18.57
C GLY A 67 -31.85 40.47 17.82
N ALA A 68 -31.55 41.06 16.66
CA ALA A 68 -30.34 40.75 15.90
C ALA A 68 -29.05 41.15 16.64
N VAL A 69 -29.07 42.27 17.38
CA VAL A 69 -27.92 42.75 18.17
C VAL A 69 -27.61 41.78 19.31
N GLU A 70 -28.64 41.31 20.02
CA GLU A 70 -28.55 40.30 21.08
C GLU A 70 -28.12 38.93 20.53
N SER A 71 -28.46 38.62 19.28
CA SER A 71 -27.96 37.43 18.59
C SER A 71 -26.46 37.56 18.30
N ILE A 72 -26.01 38.69 17.73
CA ILE A 72 -24.59 38.94 17.44
C ILE A 72 -23.76 38.95 18.74
N ALA A 73 -24.27 39.54 19.82
CA ALA A 73 -23.66 39.55 21.14
C ALA A 73 -23.47 38.15 21.76
N LYS A 74 -24.25 37.15 21.34
CA LYS A 74 -24.21 35.76 21.82
C LYS A 74 -23.49 34.80 20.88
N LYS A 75 -23.17 35.20 19.64
CA LYS A 75 -22.48 34.34 18.66
C LYS A 75 -21.15 33.86 19.24
N ASN A 76 -20.90 32.55 19.20
CA ASN A 76 -19.61 31.96 19.58
C ASN A 76 -18.52 32.24 18.50
N PRO A 77 -17.22 31.98 18.77
CA PRO A 77 -16.14 32.26 17.81
C PRO A 77 -16.33 31.64 16.41
N LYS A 78 -16.90 30.43 16.29
CA LYS A 78 -17.17 29.80 14.99
C LYS A 78 -18.41 30.38 14.30
N GLU A 79 -19.41 30.83 15.04
CA GLU A 79 -20.58 31.55 14.51
C GLU A 79 -20.27 33.00 14.08
N ARG A 80 -19.17 33.58 14.59
CA ARG A 80 -18.58 34.85 14.10
C ARG A 80 -17.76 34.61 12.83
N MET A 81 -16.99 33.52 12.77
CA MET A 81 -16.28 33.09 11.56
C MET A 81 -17.25 32.86 10.39
N ALA A 82 -18.29 32.05 10.61
CA ALA A 82 -19.33 31.78 9.59
C ALA A 82 -20.07 33.03 9.12
N LEU A 83 -20.23 34.04 9.99
CA LEU A 83 -20.82 35.33 9.61
C LEU A 83 -19.93 36.08 8.61
N LEU A 84 -18.60 36.09 8.81
CA LEU A 84 -17.67 36.69 7.85
C LEU A 84 -17.52 35.86 6.56
N GLU A 85 -17.65 34.53 6.63
CA GLU A 85 -17.74 33.69 5.42
C GLU A 85 -18.96 34.02 4.56
N GLU A 86 -20.11 34.26 5.19
CA GLU A 86 -21.35 34.62 4.48
C GLU A 86 -21.26 36.00 3.81
N ILE A 87 -20.63 36.97 4.46
CA ILE A 87 -20.42 38.33 3.93
C ILE A 87 -19.37 38.34 2.80
N SER A 88 -18.23 37.67 3.00
CA SER A 88 -17.17 37.55 1.98
C SER A 88 -17.57 36.66 0.80
N HIS A 89 -18.50 35.72 1.03
CA HIS A 89 -18.89 34.60 0.16
C HIS A 89 -17.82 33.49 0.08
N SER A 90 -16.81 33.47 0.97
CA SER A 90 -15.79 32.42 1.01
C SER A 90 -16.38 31.02 1.28
N GLY A 91 -17.51 30.95 2.01
CA GLY A 91 -18.20 29.70 2.32
C GLY A 91 -18.73 28.94 1.10
N GLU A 92 -18.81 29.56 -0.08
CA GLU A 92 -19.18 28.87 -1.33
C GLU A 92 -18.01 28.02 -1.87
N LEU A 93 -16.76 28.41 -1.59
CA LEU A 93 -15.56 27.64 -1.92
C LEU A 93 -15.37 26.43 -1.00
N ALA A 94 -15.97 26.42 0.19
CA ALA A 94 -15.81 25.36 1.17
C ALA A 94 -16.17 23.96 0.63
N GLN A 95 -17.18 23.84 -0.25
CA GLN A 95 -17.56 22.55 -0.85
C GLN A 95 -16.49 22.02 -1.82
N GLU A 96 -15.89 22.89 -2.62
CA GLU A 96 -14.82 22.49 -3.57
C GLU A 96 -13.50 22.29 -2.84
N TYR A 97 -13.18 23.08 -1.79
CA TYR A 97 -12.06 22.82 -0.89
C TYR A 97 -12.16 21.41 -0.28
N ASP A 98 -13.31 21.06 0.27
CA ASP A 98 -13.53 19.78 0.95
C ASP A 98 -13.51 18.58 -0.04
N LYS A 99 -13.91 18.81 -1.29
CA LYS A 99 -13.78 17.86 -2.41
C LYS A 99 -12.32 17.69 -2.86
N GLN A 100 -11.61 18.78 -3.16
CA GLN A 100 -10.19 18.73 -3.54
C GLN A 100 -9.31 18.13 -2.43
N LYS A 101 -9.62 18.39 -1.15
CA LYS A 101 -8.94 17.80 0.00
C LYS A 101 -9.09 16.27 0.03
N LYS A 102 -10.29 15.75 -0.25
CA LYS A 102 -10.56 14.30 -0.36
C LYS A 102 -9.90 13.67 -1.59
N GLU A 103 -9.93 14.35 -2.74
CA GLU A 103 -9.23 13.90 -3.96
C GLU A 103 -7.70 13.88 -3.78
N MET A 104 -7.13 14.88 -3.09
CA MET A 104 -5.70 14.94 -2.76
C MET A 104 -5.29 13.81 -1.82
N VAL A 105 -5.97 13.63 -0.68
CA VAL A 105 -5.64 12.57 0.30
C VAL A 105 -5.68 11.20 -0.36
N LYS A 106 -6.74 10.89 -1.11
CA LYS A 106 -6.85 9.62 -1.85
C LYS A 106 -5.70 9.44 -2.86
N ALA A 107 -5.34 10.49 -3.60
CA ALA A 107 -4.25 10.40 -4.56
C ALA A 107 -2.86 10.24 -3.89
N GLU A 108 -2.65 10.82 -2.71
CA GLU A 108 -1.45 10.58 -1.89
C GLU A 108 -1.43 9.15 -1.31
N GLU A 109 -2.56 8.60 -0.88
CA GLU A 109 -2.71 7.19 -0.48
C GLU A 109 -2.40 6.22 -1.64
N ASP A 110 -3.00 6.44 -2.81
CA ASP A 110 -2.76 5.66 -4.03
C ASP A 110 -1.27 5.73 -4.46
N MET A 111 -0.63 6.90 -4.34
CA MET A 111 0.81 7.05 -4.58
C MET A 111 1.65 6.28 -3.54
N GLN A 112 1.32 6.37 -2.24
CA GLN A 112 2.02 5.65 -1.19
C GLN A 112 1.89 4.13 -1.34
N PHE A 113 0.72 3.62 -1.72
CA PHE A 113 0.50 2.21 -2.00
C PHE A 113 1.38 1.72 -3.15
N ASN A 114 1.37 2.43 -4.28
CA ASN A 114 2.19 2.07 -5.45
C ASN A 114 3.70 2.21 -5.18
N TYR A 115 4.12 3.19 -4.36
CA TYR A 115 5.50 3.29 -3.89
C TYR A 115 5.95 2.08 -3.07
N HIS A 116 5.13 1.63 -2.11
CA HIS A 116 5.42 0.44 -1.32
C HIS A 116 5.46 -0.84 -2.17
N ARG A 117 4.52 -0.97 -3.13
CA ARG A 117 4.50 -2.07 -4.10
C ARG A 117 5.76 -2.10 -4.97
N LYS A 118 6.17 -0.96 -5.54
CA LYS A 118 7.43 -0.79 -6.30
C LYS A 118 8.66 -1.19 -5.46
N LYS A 119 8.75 -0.69 -4.23
CA LYS A 119 9.84 -0.99 -3.29
C LYS A 119 9.89 -2.49 -2.90
N ASN A 120 8.74 -3.13 -2.77
CA ASN A 120 8.66 -4.57 -2.51
C ASN A 120 9.11 -5.40 -3.73
N VAL A 121 8.66 -5.07 -4.94
CA VAL A 121 9.12 -5.73 -6.17
C VAL A 121 10.63 -5.57 -6.35
N GLN A 122 11.17 -4.36 -6.16
CA GLN A 122 12.61 -4.09 -6.23
C GLN A 122 13.41 -4.93 -5.21
N ARG A 123 12.88 -5.13 -3.99
CA ARG A 123 13.48 -6.00 -2.97
C ARG A 123 13.49 -7.47 -3.39
N GLN A 124 12.43 -7.97 -4.04
CA GLN A 124 12.41 -9.35 -4.53
C GLN A 124 13.35 -9.54 -5.73
N LEU A 125 13.39 -8.59 -6.68
CA LEU A 125 14.35 -8.59 -7.79
C LEU A 125 15.81 -8.66 -7.29
N CYS A 126 16.13 -7.87 -6.26
CA CYS A 126 17.45 -7.86 -5.64
C CYS A 126 17.81 -9.22 -5.02
N LYS A 127 16.86 -9.89 -4.34
CA LYS A 127 17.08 -11.26 -3.81
C LYS A 127 17.31 -12.27 -4.94
N LEU A 128 16.45 -12.27 -5.96
CA LEU A 128 16.56 -13.18 -7.10
C LEU A 128 17.92 -13.04 -7.79
N TYR A 129 18.38 -11.81 -8.04
CA TYR A 129 19.71 -11.56 -8.61
C TYR A 129 20.86 -12.18 -7.79
N HIS A 130 20.83 -12.04 -6.45
CA HIS A 130 21.86 -12.66 -5.61
C HIS A 130 21.80 -14.19 -5.65
N SER A 131 20.59 -14.78 -5.64
CA SER A 131 20.42 -16.22 -5.78
C SER A 131 20.83 -16.75 -7.16
N GLU A 132 20.63 -16.00 -8.25
CA GLU A 132 21.12 -16.39 -9.58
C GLU A 132 22.66 -16.38 -9.65
N VAL A 133 23.31 -15.37 -9.05
CA VAL A 133 24.78 -15.31 -8.95
C VAL A 133 25.32 -16.48 -8.10
N GLU A 134 24.65 -16.81 -6.99
CA GLU A 134 25.00 -17.94 -6.12
C GLU A 134 24.82 -19.30 -6.83
N ILE A 135 23.73 -19.47 -7.60
CA ILE A 135 23.51 -20.64 -8.46
C ILE A 135 24.58 -20.72 -9.55
N GLU A 136 25.00 -19.61 -10.15
CA GLU A 136 26.12 -19.59 -11.10
C GLU A 136 27.44 -20.03 -10.47
N THR A 137 27.77 -19.58 -9.24
CA THR A 137 29.01 -20.00 -8.56
C THR A 137 28.96 -21.48 -8.20
N LEU A 138 27.84 -21.96 -7.63
CA LEU A 138 27.66 -23.38 -7.29
C LEU A 138 27.71 -24.29 -8.53
N ASN A 139 27.17 -23.85 -9.67
CA ASN A 139 27.27 -24.59 -10.93
C ASN A 139 28.71 -24.63 -11.48
N LYS A 140 29.48 -23.54 -11.35
CA LYS A 140 30.91 -23.51 -11.73
C LYS A 140 31.74 -24.42 -10.82
N GLU A 141 31.45 -24.46 -9.52
CA GLU A 141 32.07 -25.38 -8.56
C GLU A 141 31.72 -26.85 -8.86
N LEU A 142 30.44 -27.18 -9.07
CA LEU A 142 30.00 -28.51 -9.50
C LEU A 142 30.67 -28.94 -10.81
N ALA A 143 30.78 -28.05 -11.80
CA ALA A 143 31.47 -28.35 -13.06
C ALA A 143 32.98 -28.61 -12.86
N SER A 144 33.61 -27.97 -11.86
CA SER A 144 35.00 -28.23 -11.48
C SER A 144 35.17 -29.57 -10.75
N LYS A 145 34.26 -29.89 -9.81
CA LYS A 145 34.28 -31.14 -9.03
C LYS A 145 33.96 -32.34 -9.91
N ASN A 146 32.99 -32.24 -10.82
CA ASN A 146 32.71 -33.28 -11.81
C ASN A 146 33.93 -33.56 -12.72
N LYS A 147 34.71 -32.53 -13.10
CA LYS A 147 35.98 -32.70 -13.83
C LYS A 147 37.10 -33.31 -12.99
N GLU A 148 37.03 -33.19 -11.67
CA GLU A 148 37.96 -33.85 -10.73
C GLU A 148 37.59 -35.34 -10.59
N THR A 149 36.33 -35.65 -10.29
CA THR A 149 35.80 -37.02 -10.23
C THR A 149 36.00 -37.81 -11.54
N GLU A 150 35.89 -37.16 -12.70
CA GLU A 150 36.21 -37.78 -13.99
C GLU A 150 37.71 -38.11 -14.17
N LYS A 151 38.61 -37.30 -13.61
CA LYS A 151 40.05 -37.62 -13.59
C LYS A 151 40.33 -38.79 -12.66
N ASP A 152 39.67 -38.83 -11.51
CA ASP A 152 39.92 -39.88 -10.50
C ASP A 152 39.29 -41.21 -10.91
N LYS A 153 38.14 -41.23 -11.58
CA LYS A 153 37.66 -42.43 -12.32
C LYS A 153 38.72 -42.94 -13.28
N LYS A 154 39.24 -42.08 -14.16
CA LYS A 154 40.29 -42.45 -15.14
C LYS A 154 41.64 -42.84 -14.52
N ARG A 155 41.85 -42.58 -13.23
CA ARG A 155 42.97 -43.15 -12.44
C ARG A 155 42.60 -44.52 -11.89
N MET A 156 41.40 -44.66 -11.32
CA MET A 156 40.86 -45.91 -10.81
C MET A 156 40.79 -47.00 -11.90
N ASP A 157 40.26 -46.66 -13.08
CA ASP A 157 40.17 -47.56 -14.24
C ASP A 157 41.57 -48.11 -14.63
N LYS A 158 42.58 -47.23 -14.68
CA LYS A 158 43.97 -47.61 -14.97
C LYS A 158 44.56 -48.50 -13.88
N VAL A 159 44.31 -48.19 -12.61
CA VAL A 159 44.79 -48.99 -11.48
C VAL A 159 44.11 -50.37 -11.46
N GLU A 160 42.84 -50.47 -11.85
CA GLU A 160 42.19 -51.76 -12.07
C GLU A 160 42.86 -52.56 -13.19
N ASP A 161 43.16 -51.94 -14.33
CA ASP A 161 43.76 -52.63 -15.47
C ASP A 161 45.21 -53.06 -15.19
N GLU A 162 46.01 -52.21 -14.54
CA GLU A 162 47.32 -52.62 -14.00
C GLU A 162 47.20 -53.77 -12.99
N LEU A 163 46.14 -53.81 -12.17
CA LEU A 163 45.90 -54.90 -11.22
C LEU A 163 45.46 -56.19 -11.94
N LYS A 164 44.72 -56.10 -13.05
CA LYS A 164 44.37 -57.24 -13.92
C LYS A 164 45.65 -57.80 -14.58
N GLU A 165 46.48 -56.95 -15.17
CA GLU A 165 47.77 -57.36 -15.75
C GLU A 165 48.70 -57.99 -14.72
N LYS A 166 48.87 -57.39 -13.52
CA LYS A 166 49.71 -57.97 -12.45
C LYS A 166 49.15 -59.31 -11.94
N LYS A 167 47.82 -59.52 -11.94
CA LYS A 167 47.20 -60.82 -11.62
C LYS A 167 47.42 -61.88 -12.73
N GLU A 168 47.32 -61.50 -14.00
CA GLU A 168 47.70 -62.33 -15.15
C GLU A 168 49.17 -62.77 -15.06
N LEU A 169 50.08 -61.82 -14.85
CA LEU A 169 51.52 -62.08 -14.74
C LEU A 169 51.86 -62.95 -13.53
N GLY A 170 51.20 -62.73 -12.39
CA GLY A 170 51.34 -63.56 -11.18
C GLY A 170 50.97 -65.02 -11.43
N LYS A 171 49.85 -65.29 -12.14
CA LYS A 171 49.49 -66.66 -12.54
C LYS A 171 50.53 -67.30 -13.45
N ARG A 172 50.96 -66.60 -14.51
CA ARG A 172 51.96 -67.12 -15.46
C ARG A 172 53.31 -67.44 -14.78
N MET A 173 53.69 -66.65 -13.78
CA MET A 173 54.88 -66.92 -12.95
C MET A 173 54.71 -68.18 -12.08
N GLN A 174 53.53 -68.41 -11.50
CA GLN A 174 53.22 -69.65 -10.76
C GLN A 174 53.20 -70.87 -11.68
N GLU A 175 52.57 -70.75 -12.86
CA GLU A 175 52.52 -71.80 -13.89
C GLU A 175 53.93 -72.19 -14.35
N GLN A 176 54.81 -71.22 -14.65
CA GLN A 176 56.21 -71.49 -15.02
C GLN A 176 57.04 -72.10 -13.89
N GLN A 177 56.74 -71.78 -12.63
CA GLN A 177 57.43 -72.38 -11.48
C GLN A 177 57.02 -73.86 -11.30
N ILE A 178 55.71 -74.15 -11.41
CA ILE A 178 55.19 -75.53 -11.39
C ILE A 178 55.73 -76.34 -12.58
N GLU A 179 55.83 -75.74 -13.78
CA GLU A 179 56.39 -76.43 -14.96
C GLU A 179 57.88 -76.80 -14.78
N LYS A 180 58.67 -75.95 -14.08
CA LYS A 180 60.06 -76.28 -13.72
C LYS A 180 60.12 -77.44 -12.73
N GLU A 181 59.29 -77.43 -11.69
CA GLU A 181 59.25 -78.49 -10.69
C GLU A 181 58.83 -79.83 -11.31
N ILE A 182 57.88 -79.83 -12.26
CA ILE A 182 57.55 -81.01 -13.07
C ILE A 182 58.77 -81.48 -13.88
N LYS A 183 59.50 -80.58 -14.55
CA LYS A 183 60.73 -80.91 -15.31
C LYS A 183 61.84 -81.51 -14.44
N GLU A 184 62.03 -81.03 -13.22
CA GLU A 184 62.96 -81.63 -12.27
C GLU A 184 62.50 -83.03 -11.83
N LYS A 185 61.20 -83.21 -11.53
CA LYS A 185 60.66 -84.53 -11.17
C LYS A 185 60.75 -85.53 -12.31
N ASP A 186 60.50 -85.13 -13.56
CA ASP A 186 60.70 -85.98 -14.74
C ASP A 186 62.19 -86.33 -14.96
N SER A 187 63.11 -85.41 -14.65
CA SER A 187 64.56 -85.67 -14.67
C SER A 187 64.96 -86.71 -13.61
N GLU A 188 64.48 -86.57 -12.37
CA GLU A 188 64.65 -87.58 -11.32
C GLU A 188 64.09 -88.94 -11.74
N LEU A 189 62.86 -88.96 -12.29
CA LEU A 189 62.18 -90.17 -12.72
C LEU A 189 62.96 -90.88 -13.84
N ASN A 190 63.44 -90.14 -14.83
CA ASN A 190 64.32 -90.66 -15.88
C ASN A 190 65.66 -91.19 -15.33
N GLN A 191 66.24 -90.60 -14.29
CA GLN A 191 67.45 -91.13 -13.63
C GLN A 191 67.18 -92.42 -12.84
N LYS A 192 65.98 -92.57 -12.25
CA LYS A 192 65.57 -93.81 -11.55
C LYS A 192 65.15 -94.92 -12.51
N GLN A 193 64.65 -94.58 -13.70
CA GLN A 193 64.20 -95.52 -14.73
C GLN A 193 65.23 -96.61 -15.09
N PRO A 194 66.53 -96.32 -15.38
CA PRO A 194 67.52 -97.36 -15.65
C PRO A 194 67.85 -98.20 -14.42
N GLN A 195 67.75 -97.66 -13.20
CA GLN A 195 67.92 -98.42 -11.95
C GLN A 195 66.78 -99.45 -11.79
N TYR A 196 65.54 -99.02 -12.04
CA TYR A 196 64.36 -99.90 -12.07
C TYR A 196 64.47 -100.99 -13.15
N ILE A 197 64.93 -100.65 -14.36
CA ILE A 197 65.17 -101.63 -15.43
C ILE A 197 66.25 -102.66 -15.02
N LYS A 198 67.34 -102.22 -14.38
CA LYS A 198 68.40 -103.10 -13.85
C LYS A 198 67.84 -104.06 -12.78
N ALA A 199 67.02 -103.55 -11.86
CA ALA A 199 66.33 -104.35 -10.86
C ALA A 199 65.36 -105.37 -11.49
N LYS A 200 64.51 -104.94 -12.43
CA LYS A 200 63.55 -105.79 -13.16
C LYS A 200 64.25 -106.93 -13.92
N LYS A 201 65.41 -106.65 -14.55
CA LYS A 201 66.24 -107.67 -15.22
C LYS A 201 66.84 -108.67 -14.24
N ASN A 202 67.37 -108.20 -13.10
CA ASN A 202 67.88 -109.08 -12.04
C ASN A 202 66.79 -109.96 -11.42
N THR A 203 65.60 -109.42 -11.19
CA THR A 203 64.43 -110.17 -10.72
C THR A 203 64.00 -111.24 -11.73
N SER A 204 64.02 -110.94 -13.04
CA SER A 204 63.76 -111.94 -14.08
C SER A 204 64.75 -113.12 -14.04
N HIS A 205 66.04 -112.85 -13.82
CA HIS A 205 67.04 -113.92 -13.65
C HIS A 205 66.83 -114.73 -12.36
N LYS A 206 66.38 -114.11 -11.25
CA LYS A 206 66.00 -114.85 -10.04
C LYS A 206 64.76 -115.71 -10.25
N ILE A 207 63.72 -115.21 -10.94
CA ILE A 207 62.51 -115.97 -11.29
C ILE A 207 62.87 -117.22 -12.10
N LYS A 208 63.70 -117.09 -13.16
CA LYS A 208 64.13 -118.24 -13.97
C LYS A 208 64.91 -119.30 -13.16
N LYS A 209 65.70 -118.90 -12.16
CA LYS A 209 66.34 -119.85 -11.22
C LYS A 209 65.31 -120.53 -10.30
N VAL A 210 64.29 -119.81 -9.83
CA VAL A 210 63.20 -120.37 -9.00
C VAL A 210 62.34 -121.36 -9.78
N GLU A 211 62.05 -121.12 -11.07
CA GLU A 211 61.31 -122.08 -11.91
C GLU A 211 62.08 -123.38 -12.14
N ALA A 212 63.39 -123.29 -12.40
CA ALA A 212 64.26 -124.47 -12.51
C ALA A 212 64.29 -125.28 -11.20
N ALA A 213 64.41 -124.60 -10.05
CA ALA A 213 64.34 -125.24 -8.74
C ALA A 213 62.97 -125.89 -8.45
N LYS A 214 61.86 -125.23 -8.82
CA LYS A 214 60.50 -125.78 -8.69
C LYS A 214 60.32 -127.07 -9.50
N LYS A 215 60.86 -127.17 -10.73
CA LYS A 215 60.82 -128.42 -11.51
C LYS A 215 61.55 -129.59 -10.83
N SER A 216 62.65 -129.33 -10.12
CA SER A 216 63.34 -130.35 -9.32
C SER A 216 62.48 -130.79 -8.13
N LEU A 217 61.93 -129.82 -7.37
CA LEU A 217 61.06 -130.08 -6.22
C LEU A 217 59.80 -130.88 -6.59
N GLN A 218 59.22 -130.62 -7.77
CA GLN A 218 58.01 -131.29 -8.25
C GLN A 218 58.20 -132.80 -8.49
N ASN A 219 59.42 -133.25 -8.80
CA ASN A 219 59.73 -134.68 -8.88
C ASN A 219 59.90 -135.31 -7.48
N ALA A 220 60.53 -134.63 -6.53
CA ALA A 220 60.60 -135.10 -5.14
C ALA A 220 59.19 -135.23 -4.50
N GLN A 221 58.28 -134.30 -4.83
CA GLN A 221 56.88 -134.37 -4.39
C GLN A 221 56.12 -135.62 -4.87
N LYS A 222 56.55 -136.30 -5.96
CA LYS A 222 55.95 -137.58 -6.36
C LYS A 222 56.25 -138.72 -5.38
N HIS A 223 57.42 -138.71 -4.72
CA HIS A 223 57.73 -139.70 -3.68
C HIS A 223 56.93 -139.44 -2.40
N TYR A 224 56.79 -138.17 -2.00
CA TYR A 224 55.93 -137.78 -0.86
C TYR A 224 54.47 -138.20 -1.07
N LYS A 225 53.95 -138.09 -2.31
CA LYS A 225 52.59 -138.53 -2.66
C LYS A 225 52.30 -140.02 -2.45
N LYS A 226 53.31 -140.90 -2.34
CA LYS A 226 53.07 -142.33 -2.07
C LYS A 226 52.92 -142.64 -0.57
N HIS A 227 53.58 -141.88 0.31
CA HIS A 227 53.51 -142.08 1.77
C HIS A 227 52.43 -141.26 2.48
N LYS A 228 51.82 -140.28 1.80
CA LYS A 228 50.55 -139.67 2.21
C LYS A 228 49.36 -140.22 1.41
N GLY A 229 49.52 -141.40 0.80
CA GLY A 229 48.44 -142.11 0.11
C GLY A 229 47.39 -142.54 1.13
N ASP A 230 47.81 -143.31 2.14
CA ASP A 230 47.02 -143.86 3.24
C ASP A 230 46.57 -142.79 4.28
N MET A 231 46.33 -141.55 3.83
CA MET A 231 45.95 -140.38 4.62
C MET A 231 45.21 -139.35 3.72
N ASP A 232 44.15 -139.65 2.95
CA ASP A 232 43.08 -140.67 3.00
C ASP A 232 42.40 -140.91 4.37
N GLU A 233 41.08 -141.05 4.48
CA GLU A 233 39.97 -140.59 3.61
C GLU A 233 39.07 -139.56 4.32
N LEU A 234 39.32 -139.38 5.62
CA LEU A 234 38.73 -138.43 6.55
C LEU A 234 39.42 -137.06 6.38
N GLU A 235 38.78 -135.91 6.58
CA GLU A 235 37.35 -135.58 6.47
C GLU A 235 37.30 -134.08 6.13
N LYS A 236 36.46 -133.53 5.25
CA LYS A 236 35.16 -133.99 4.70
C LYS A 236 33.97 -133.87 5.65
N GLU A 237 34.20 -133.41 6.88
CA GLU A 237 33.19 -132.70 7.65
C GLU A 237 33.31 -131.18 7.41
N MET A 238 32.22 -130.61 6.89
CA MET A 238 31.67 -129.26 7.17
C MET A 238 32.68 -128.11 7.35
N LEU A 239 32.86 -127.16 6.41
CA LEU A 239 32.00 -126.71 5.30
C LEU A 239 30.58 -126.27 5.78
N SER A 240 30.36 -124.95 5.86
CA SER A 240 29.24 -124.29 6.56
C SER A 240 29.36 -124.40 8.10
N VAL A 241 28.94 -123.43 8.92
CA VAL A 241 27.70 -122.66 8.83
C VAL A 241 27.80 -121.13 8.90
N GLU A 242 28.91 -120.49 9.28
CA GLU A 242 29.08 -119.01 9.40
C GLU A 242 29.68 -118.34 8.12
N LYS A 243 29.03 -117.45 7.34
CA LYS A 243 27.67 -116.87 7.31
C LYS A 243 27.33 -115.65 8.18
N ALA A 244 28.32 -114.80 8.45
CA ALA A 244 28.14 -113.35 8.54
C ALA A 244 29.22 -112.71 7.64
N ARG A 245 28.96 -112.12 6.47
CA ARG A 245 27.75 -111.49 5.89
C ARG A 245 27.23 -110.31 6.72
N GLN A 246 27.12 -109.15 6.06
CA GLN A 246 26.56 -107.88 6.57
C GLN A 246 27.46 -107.14 7.60
N GLU A 247 27.55 -105.80 7.64
CA GLU A 247 27.43 -104.78 6.57
C GLU A 247 27.95 -103.39 7.07
N PHE A 248 28.64 -102.67 6.18
CA PHE A 248 28.30 -101.29 5.73
C PHE A 248 27.82 -100.22 6.75
N LYS A 249 28.58 -99.11 6.91
CA LYS A 249 28.05 -97.71 6.91
C LYS A 249 29.11 -96.58 7.00
N GLU A 250 28.84 -95.51 6.26
CA GLU A 250 29.35 -94.11 6.36
C GLU A 250 28.24 -93.23 7.04
N PRO A 251 28.20 -91.88 6.96
CA PRO A 251 29.19 -90.82 6.64
C PRO A 251 29.35 -89.88 7.88
N MET A 252 29.34 -88.52 7.94
CA MET A 252 29.25 -87.36 7.01
C MET A 252 29.66 -86.06 7.75
N GLU A 253 30.22 -85.04 7.07
CA GLU A 253 30.01 -83.60 7.39
C GLU A 253 30.42 -82.65 6.23
N GLU A 254 30.04 -81.37 6.29
CA GLU A 254 29.90 -80.47 5.11
C GLU A 254 30.86 -79.25 5.05
N GLY A 255 30.96 -78.61 3.87
CA GLY A 255 31.69 -77.34 3.68
C GLY A 255 31.47 -76.66 2.31
N SER A 256 30.77 -75.52 2.29
CA SER A 256 30.30 -74.79 1.09
C SER A 256 31.39 -74.11 0.24
N GLN A 257 31.26 -74.11 -1.10
CA GLN A 257 30.91 -72.90 -1.89
C GLN A 257 30.78 -73.11 -3.42
N SER A 258 30.16 -72.12 -4.07
CA SER A 258 29.76 -72.05 -5.49
C SER A 258 30.90 -72.07 -6.52
N GLN A 259 30.68 -72.71 -7.67
CA GLN A 259 31.53 -72.62 -8.86
C GLN A 259 30.76 -72.02 -10.06
N ALA A 260 31.26 -70.91 -10.61
CA ALA A 260 30.72 -70.32 -11.84
C ALA A 260 31.29 -71.03 -13.09
N ARG A 261 30.44 -71.24 -14.11
CA ARG A 261 30.88 -71.62 -15.46
C ARG A 261 30.85 -70.40 -16.37
N GLY A 262 31.99 -70.05 -16.97
CA GLY A 262 32.08 -68.96 -17.93
C GLY A 262 31.46 -69.33 -19.28
N LEU A 263 30.75 -68.38 -19.88
CA LEU A 263 30.33 -68.41 -21.28
C LEU A 263 31.16 -67.37 -22.05
N THR A 264 31.89 -67.81 -23.07
CA THR A 264 32.63 -66.92 -23.98
C THR A 264 31.66 -66.26 -24.97
N LEU A 265 31.69 -64.93 -25.06
CA LEU A 265 30.85 -64.16 -25.96
C LEU A 265 31.33 -64.24 -27.41
N GLU A 266 30.39 -64.35 -28.36
CA GLU A 266 30.67 -64.21 -29.78
C GLU A 266 30.90 -62.74 -30.17
N GLU A 267 31.86 -62.53 -31.07
CA GLU A 267 32.29 -61.22 -31.58
C GLU A 267 31.14 -60.38 -32.19
N ASN A 268 30.09 -61.04 -32.66
CA ASN A 268 28.92 -60.41 -33.27
C ASN A 268 28.04 -59.66 -32.23
N GLN A 269 27.99 -60.13 -30.98
CA GLN A 269 27.25 -59.45 -29.91
C GLN A 269 27.95 -58.16 -29.47
N VAL A 270 29.29 -58.18 -29.43
CA VAL A 270 30.12 -57.00 -29.12
C VAL A 270 29.85 -55.88 -30.15
N LYS A 271 29.81 -56.21 -31.44
CA LYS A 271 29.48 -55.25 -32.52
C LYS A 271 28.08 -54.65 -32.36
N LYS A 272 27.07 -55.45 -32.00
CA LYS A 272 25.70 -54.97 -31.73
C LYS A 272 25.63 -54.06 -30.49
N TYR A 273 26.38 -54.35 -29.44
CA TYR A 273 26.50 -53.49 -28.25
C TYR A 273 27.16 -52.14 -28.57
N HIS A 274 28.26 -52.13 -29.35
CA HIS A 274 28.89 -50.88 -29.77
C HIS A 274 27.97 -50.00 -30.62
N TRP A 275 27.24 -50.57 -31.57
CA TRP A 275 26.26 -49.82 -32.36
C TRP A 275 25.13 -49.23 -31.49
N LEU A 276 24.54 -50.03 -30.59
CA LEU A 276 23.51 -49.54 -29.64
C LEU A 276 24.05 -48.43 -28.74
N LYS A 277 25.30 -48.55 -28.26
CA LYS A 277 25.95 -47.53 -27.43
C LYS A 277 26.17 -46.22 -28.20
N GLU A 278 26.65 -46.30 -29.44
CA GLU A 278 26.89 -45.13 -30.29
C GLU A 278 25.59 -44.42 -30.69
N GLU A 279 24.53 -45.18 -31.00
CA GLU A 279 23.19 -44.66 -31.29
C GLU A 279 22.57 -44.00 -30.05
N ALA A 280 22.73 -44.60 -28.86
CA ALA A 280 22.32 -43.98 -27.60
C ALA A 280 23.12 -42.69 -27.33
N SER A 281 24.44 -42.68 -27.55
CA SER A 281 25.26 -41.46 -27.41
C SER A 281 24.84 -40.34 -28.36
N LYS A 282 24.47 -40.66 -29.61
CA LYS A 282 23.93 -39.68 -30.56
C LYS A 282 22.61 -39.08 -30.04
N ARG A 283 21.64 -39.92 -29.66
CA ARG A 283 20.35 -39.45 -29.11
C ARG A 283 20.49 -38.65 -27.82
N VAL A 284 21.41 -39.04 -26.91
CA VAL A 284 21.72 -38.25 -25.71
C VAL A 284 22.30 -36.88 -26.09
N ALA A 285 23.18 -36.79 -27.09
CA ALA A 285 23.71 -35.51 -27.56
C ALA A 285 22.63 -34.62 -28.20
N THR A 286 21.69 -35.18 -28.98
CA THR A 286 20.56 -34.44 -29.55
C THR A 286 19.64 -33.89 -28.45
N LEU A 287 19.22 -34.73 -27.51
CA LEU A 287 18.36 -34.34 -26.39
C LEU A 287 19.04 -33.30 -25.47
N ALA A 288 20.36 -33.38 -25.29
CA ALA A 288 21.12 -32.38 -24.55
C ALA A 288 21.12 -31.01 -25.25
N GLN A 289 21.25 -30.96 -26.59
CA GLN A 289 21.17 -29.71 -27.35
C GLN A 289 19.75 -29.11 -27.33
N GLU A 290 18.72 -29.95 -27.43
CA GLU A 290 17.32 -29.53 -27.31
C GLU A 290 17.03 -28.96 -25.90
N LEU A 291 17.57 -29.58 -24.86
CA LEU A 291 17.42 -29.14 -23.46
C LEU A 291 18.23 -27.86 -23.16
N GLU A 292 19.45 -27.71 -23.68
CA GLU A 292 20.19 -26.44 -23.61
C GLU A 292 19.44 -25.31 -24.29
N LYS A 293 18.84 -25.57 -25.47
CA LYS A 293 18.03 -24.58 -26.18
C LYS A 293 16.78 -24.21 -25.36
N PHE A 294 16.02 -25.21 -24.90
CA PHE A 294 14.81 -25.00 -24.11
C PHE A 294 15.08 -24.16 -22.85
N ASN A 295 16.17 -24.45 -22.13
CA ASN A 295 16.55 -23.67 -20.95
C ASN A 295 16.91 -22.21 -21.27
N ARG A 296 17.54 -21.94 -22.43
CA ARG A 296 17.83 -20.56 -22.88
C ARG A 296 16.56 -19.81 -23.29
N ASP A 297 15.69 -20.47 -24.05
CA ASP A 297 14.41 -19.89 -24.49
C ASP A 297 13.54 -19.58 -23.26
N GLN A 298 13.45 -20.50 -22.29
CA GLN A 298 12.74 -20.32 -21.02
C GLN A 298 13.31 -19.15 -20.18
N LYS A 299 14.63 -19.04 -20.04
CA LYS A 299 15.29 -17.94 -19.32
C LYS A 299 14.98 -16.59 -19.97
N ALA A 300 15.06 -16.50 -21.30
CA ALA A 300 14.74 -15.28 -22.05
C ALA A 300 13.26 -14.87 -21.95
N ASP A 301 12.34 -15.83 -21.96
CA ASP A 301 10.91 -15.58 -21.73
C ASP A 301 10.62 -15.09 -20.30
N GLN A 302 11.27 -15.68 -19.29
CA GLN A 302 11.14 -15.27 -17.89
C GLN A 302 11.72 -13.86 -17.64
N ASP A 303 12.92 -13.58 -18.16
CA ASP A 303 13.55 -12.26 -18.05
C ASP A 303 12.70 -11.17 -18.75
N ARG A 304 12.07 -11.49 -19.90
CA ARG A 304 11.11 -10.59 -20.57
C ARG A 304 9.88 -10.33 -19.70
N LEU A 305 9.28 -11.38 -19.14
CA LEU A 305 8.07 -11.25 -18.31
C LEU A 305 8.34 -10.39 -17.08
N HIS A 306 9.43 -10.62 -16.34
CA HIS A 306 9.79 -9.79 -15.19
C HIS A 306 10.10 -8.33 -15.58
N LEU A 307 10.67 -8.08 -16.76
CA LEU A 307 10.88 -6.72 -17.26
C LEU A 307 9.55 -6.02 -17.61
N GLU A 308 8.55 -6.74 -18.12
CA GLU A 308 7.21 -6.22 -18.39
C GLU A 308 6.43 -5.96 -17.08
N GLU A 309 6.49 -6.87 -16.11
CA GLU A 309 5.94 -6.68 -14.75
C GLU A 309 6.54 -5.45 -14.07
N TRP A 310 7.87 -5.30 -14.11
CA TRP A 310 8.56 -4.16 -13.53
C TRP A 310 8.19 -2.85 -14.21
N LYS A 311 8.17 -2.80 -15.55
CA LYS A 311 7.71 -1.63 -16.31
C LYS A 311 6.26 -1.26 -15.99
N LYS A 312 5.38 -2.25 -15.80
CA LYS A 312 3.99 -2.03 -15.40
C LYS A 312 3.90 -1.37 -14.01
N VAL A 313 4.62 -1.90 -13.03
CA VAL A 313 4.67 -1.33 -11.66
C VAL A 313 5.30 0.08 -11.65
N GLU A 314 6.33 0.31 -12.47
CA GLU A 314 6.96 1.63 -12.62
C GLU A 314 6.00 2.66 -13.24
N ASN A 315 5.29 2.28 -14.31
CA ASN A 315 4.31 3.12 -14.98
C ASN A 315 3.10 3.44 -14.07
N GLU A 316 2.61 2.46 -13.31
CA GLU A 316 1.52 2.65 -12.36
C GLU A 316 1.93 3.59 -11.20
N PHE A 317 3.17 3.47 -10.69
CA PHE A 317 3.71 4.41 -9.72
C PHE A 317 3.85 5.83 -10.29
N GLU A 318 4.43 6.00 -11.49
CA GLU A 318 4.58 7.32 -12.11
C GLU A 318 3.23 7.95 -12.50
N ALA A 319 2.22 7.15 -12.84
CA ALA A 319 0.85 7.63 -13.05
C ALA A 319 0.23 8.14 -11.73
N ALA A 320 0.28 7.34 -10.66
CA ALA A 320 -0.23 7.73 -9.34
C ALA A 320 0.50 8.98 -8.79
N ARG A 321 1.83 9.05 -8.96
CA ARG A 321 2.65 10.22 -8.59
C ARG A 321 2.23 11.49 -9.34
N LYS A 322 1.96 11.39 -10.65
CA LYS A 322 1.47 12.53 -11.47
C LYS A 322 0.06 12.94 -11.04
N GLN A 323 -0.80 11.99 -10.72
CA GLN A 323 -2.14 12.26 -10.21
C GLN A 323 -2.10 12.97 -8.83
N ALA A 324 -1.31 12.47 -7.88
CA ALA A 324 -1.09 13.12 -6.58
C ALA A 324 -0.53 14.54 -6.74
N THR A 325 0.47 14.73 -7.62
CA THR A 325 1.04 16.05 -7.91
C THR A 325 0.00 17.00 -8.53
N LYS A 326 -0.93 16.49 -9.35
CA LYS A 326 -2.02 17.31 -9.91
C LYS A 326 -3.08 17.66 -8.86
N ALA A 327 -3.55 16.67 -8.09
CA ALA A 327 -4.56 16.88 -7.06
C ALA A 327 -4.07 17.83 -5.96
N LYS A 328 -2.80 17.67 -5.54
CA LYS A 328 -2.16 18.59 -4.60
C LYS A 328 -2.12 20.03 -5.11
N LYS A 329 -1.76 20.26 -6.38
CA LYS A 329 -1.79 21.61 -6.98
C LYS A 329 -3.19 22.21 -7.06
N ALA A 330 -4.20 21.40 -7.35
CA ALA A 330 -5.60 21.85 -7.38
C ALA A 330 -6.09 22.21 -5.96
N PHE A 331 -5.75 21.40 -4.95
CA PHE A 331 -6.02 21.73 -3.55
C PHE A 331 -5.25 22.97 -3.06
N GLU A 332 -3.96 23.11 -3.39
CA GLU A 332 -3.16 24.30 -3.07
C GLU A 332 -3.73 25.58 -3.71
N GLN A 333 -4.27 25.49 -4.94
CA GLN A 333 -4.97 26.59 -5.58
C GLN A 333 -6.27 26.96 -4.85
N ILE A 334 -7.18 26.00 -4.63
CA ILE A 334 -8.46 26.28 -3.96
C ILE A 334 -8.26 26.72 -2.49
N LYS A 335 -7.29 26.14 -1.77
CA LYS A 335 -6.89 26.61 -0.44
C LYS A 335 -6.47 28.09 -0.48
N LYS A 336 -5.65 28.47 -1.45
CA LYS A 336 -5.23 29.87 -1.60
C LYS A 336 -6.42 30.76 -1.96
N GLU A 337 -7.27 30.37 -2.91
CA GLU A 337 -8.43 31.17 -3.31
C GLU A 337 -9.42 31.36 -2.15
N HIS A 338 -9.65 30.33 -1.31
CA HIS A 338 -10.45 30.43 -0.08
C HIS A 338 -9.81 31.39 0.93
N PHE A 339 -8.50 31.24 1.17
CA PHE A 339 -7.74 32.11 2.07
C PHE A 339 -7.77 33.59 1.62
N ASP A 340 -7.45 33.87 0.36
CA ASP A 340 -7.36 35.23 -0.18
C ASP A 340 -8.72 35.96 -0.08
N HIS A 341 -9.84 35.30 -0.41
CA HIS A 341 -11.19 35.88 -0.28
C HIS A 341 -11.57 36.14 1.18
N PHE A 342 -11.34 35.17 2.07
CA PHE A 342 -11.66 35.32 3.49
C PHE A 342 -10.81 36.42 4.14
N ASN A 343 -9.49 36.39 3.92
CA ASN A 343 -8.55 37.28 4.57
C ASN A 343 -8.70 38.74 4.10
N ALA A 344 -9.00 38.96 2.82
CA ALA A 344 -9.31 40.31 2.31
C ALA A 344 -10.57 40.93 2.98
N CYS A 345 -11.55 40.11 3.38
CA CYS A 345 -12.66 40.56 4.22
C CYS A 345 -12.20 40.76 5.67
N PHE A 346 -11.49 39.79 6.24
CA PHE A 346 -11.09 39.80 7.64
C PHE A 346 -10.19 41.00 7.99
N GLU A 347 -9.17 41.31 7.19
CA GLU A 347 -8.25 42.43 7.44
C GLU A 347 -8.95 43.80 7.37
N SER A 348 -9.87 43.97 6.42
CA SER A 348 -10.72 45.17 6.33
C SER A 348 -11.59 45.33 7.58
N VAL A 349 -12.30 44.27 7.97
CA VAL A 349 -13.15 44.23 9.16
C VAL A 349 -12.33 44.47 10.44
N ALA A 350 -11.16 43.84 10.59
CA ALA A 350 -10.29 43.95 11.75
C ALA A 350 -9.59 45.33 11.87
N THR A 351 -9.44 46.06 10.76
CA THR A 351 -8.94 47.44 10.77
C THR A 351 -10.03 48.40 11.25
N ILE A 352 -11.23 48.33 10.64
CA ILE A 352 -12.32 49.30 10.85
C ILE A 352 -12.97 49.14 12.25
N ILE A 353 -13.03 47.93 12.81
CA ILE A 353 -13.66 47.65 14.12
C ILE A 353 -13.10 48.49 15.27
N ASN A 354 -11.81 48.78 15.25
CA ASN A 354 -11.15 49.52 16.32
C ASN A 354 -11.49 51.02 16.26
N GLU A 355 -11.78 51.56 15.07
CA GLU A 355 -12.17 52.96 14.88
C GLU A 355 -13.67 53.15 15.20
N ILE A 356 -14.53 52.26 14.67
CA ILE A 356 -15.97 52.28 14.95
C ILE A 356 -16.24 52.10 16.46
N TYR A 357 -15.53 51.21 17.15
CA TYR A 357 -15.71 51.03 18.60
C TYR A 357 -15.27 52.26 19.43
N LYS A 358 -14.22 52.98 19.01
CA LYS A 358 -13.78 54.23 19.65
C LYS A 358 -14.80 55.37 19.44
N ALA A 359 -15.38 55.46 18.25
CA ALA A 359 -16.44 56.41 17.94
C ALA A 359 -17.68 56.14 18.79
N LEU A 360 -18.22 54.91 18.77
CA LEU A 360 -19.41 54.52 19.52
C LEU A 360 -19.27 54.66 21.04
N SER A 361 -18.07 54.38 21.58
CA SER A 361 -17.81 54.52 23.02
C SER A 361 -17.54 55.97 23.45
N LEU A 362 -17.22 56.87 22.50
CA LEU A 362 -16.68 58.23 22.71
C LEU A 362 -15.45 58.22 23.64
N ASN A 363 -14.54 57.26 23.46
CA ASN A 363 -13.38 57.12 24.34
C ASN A 363 -12.12 56.65 23.59
N SER A 364 -11.04 57.43 23.68
CA SER A 364 -9.75 57.14 23.02
C SER A 364 -9.00 55.94 23.63
N SER A 365 -9.29 55.58 24.88
CA SER A 365 -8.72 54.40 25.55
C SER A 365 -9.48 53.11 25.25
N ALA A 366 -10.64 53.18 24.61
CA ALA A 366 -11.37 52.00 24.17
C ALA A 366 -10.63 51.32 23.00
N GLN A 367 -10.60 49.99 22.99
CA GLN A 367 -9.98 49.21 21.92
C GLN A 367 -10.81 47.97 21.61
N ALA A 368 -10.93 47.62 20.33
CA ALA A 368 -11.59 46.41 19.88
C ALA A 368 -10.65 45.66 18.93
N ILE A 369 -10.48 44.36 19.16
CA ILE A 369 -9.55 43.50 18.40
C ILE A 369 -10.29 42.21 18.00
N LEU A 370 -10.30 41.96 16.69
CA LEU A 370 -10.66 40.67 16.11
C LEU A 370 -9.37 39.90 15.79
N GLY A 371 -9.34 38.60 16.07
CA GLY A 371 -8.19 37.74 15.75
C GLY A 371 -8.64 36.30 15.46
N PRO A 372 -8.10 35.64 14.43
CA PRO A 372 -8.39 34.23 14.17
C PRO A 372 -7.67 33.35 15.19
N GLU A 373 -8.27 32.21 15.54
CA GLU A 373 -7.60 31.16 16.35
C GLU A 373 -6.46 30.49 15.58
N ASN A 374 -6.58 30.45 14.25
CA ASN A 374 -5.68 29.75 13.34
C ASN A 374 -5.33 30.67 12.15
N PRO A 375 -4.13 31.28 12.10
CA PRO A 375 -3.74 32.18 11.01
C PRO A 375 -3.54 31.50 9.64
N GLU A 376 -3.40 30.17 9.58
CA GLU A 376 -3.10 29.42 8.33
C GLU A 376 -4.37 28.95 7.59
N GLU A 377 -5.44 28.64 8.33
CA GLU A 377 -6.75 28.24 7.81
C GLU A 377 -7.88 28.85 8.67
N PRO A 378 -8.02 30.20 8.69
CA PRO A 378 -8.89 30.91 9.65
C PRO A 378 -10.39 30.63 9.47
N TYR A 379 -10.78 30.10 8.31
CA TYR A 379 -12.13 29.65 7.95
C TYR A 379 -12.49 28.23 8.48
N LEU A 380 -11.58 27.55 9.20
CA LEU A 380 -11.87 26.27 9.86
C LEU A 380 -12.15 26.42 11.37
N ASP A 381 -11.62 27.48 11.97
CA ASP A 381 -11.62 27.71 13.42
C ASP A 381 -12.38 28.97 13.84
N GLY A 382 -12.29 29.38 15.11
CA GLY A 382 -13.02 30.53 15.61
C GLY A 382 -12.34 31.87 15.32
N ILE A 383 -13.15 32.93 15.25
CA ILE A 383 -12.67 34.31 15.41
C ILE A 383 -12.94 34.76 16.84
N ASN A 384 -11.87 35.03 17.58
CA ASN A 384 -11.96 35.66 18.87
C ASN A 384 -12.21 37.16 18.72
N TYR A 385 -13.20 37.66 19.45
CA TYR A 385 -13.54 39.07 19.51
C TYR A 385 -13.40 39.54 20.97
N ASN A 386 -12.41 40.41 21.19
CA ASN A 386 -12.05 40.91 22.50
C ASN A 386 -12.04 42.43 22.48
N CYS A 387 -12.34 43.05 23.62
CA CYS A 387 -12.26 44.51 23.75
C CYS A 387 -11.76 44.97 25.12
N VAL A 388 -11.25 46.19 25.13
CA VAL A 388 -10.94 46.97 26.32
C VAL A 388 -12.02 48.04 26.43
N ALA A 389 -12.96 47.84 27.36
CA ALA A 389 -13.94 48.85 27.71
C ALA A 389 -13.31 49.96 28.58
N PRO A 390 -13.81 51.21 28.55
CA PRO A 390 -13.20 52.33 29.28
C PRO A 390 -12.96 52.04 30.77
N GLY A 391 -11.70 52.12 31.21
CA GLY A 391 -11.30 51.89 32.59
C GLY A 391 -11.25 50.41 33.04
N LYS A 392 -11.41 49.45 32.12
CA LYS A 392 -11.31 48.00 32.40
C LYS A 392 -10.06 47.38 31.75
N HIS A 393 -9.73 46.16 32.17
CA HIS A 393 -8.73 45.33 31.49
C HIS A 393 -9.28 44.71 30.19
N PHE A 394 -8.46 43.93 29.50
CA PHE A 394 -8.84 43.17 28.31
C PHE A 394 -9.77 42.00 28.69
N TRP A 395 -10.97 41.95 28.10
CA TRP A 395 -11.96 40.89 28.37
C TRP A 395 -12.54 40.32 27.07
N PRO A 396 -12.86 39.01 27.03
CA PRO A 396 -13.77 38.44 26.04
C PRO A 396 -15.18 39.02 26.20
N ILE A 397 -15.90 39.15 25.09
CA ILE A 397 -17.26 39.73 25.05
C ILE A 397 -18.21 39.12 26.09
N ASP A 398 -18.10 37.82 26.34
CA ASP A 398 -18.99 37.05 27.24
C ASP A 398 -18.95 37.53 28.70
N ASN A 399 -17.88 38.20 29.13
CA ASN A 399 -17.69 38.68 30.50
C ASN A 399 -18.03 40.17 30.69
N LEU A 400 -18.45 40.86 29.63
CA LEU A 400 -18.89 42.26 29.69
C LEU A 400 -20.31 42.41 30.27
N SER A 401 -20.65 43.62 30.72
CA SER A 401 -22.03 43.96 31.12
C SER A 401 -22.98 44.01 29.91
N GLY A 402 -24.30 43.95 30.15
CA GLY A 402 -25.32 43.93 29.09
C GLY A 402 -25.18 45.07 28.08
N GLY A 403 -25.16 46.33 28.55
CA GLY A 403 -25.01 47.49 27.66
C GLY A 403 -23.67 47.52 26.90
N GLU A 404 -22.57 47.09 27.54
CA GLU A 404 -21.27 46.96 26.86
C GLU A 404 -21.32 45.91 25.75
N LYS A 405 -21.97 44.76 25.98
CA LYS A 405 -22.20 43.73 24.94
C LYS A 405 -23.00 44.27 23.77
N THR A 406 -24.06 45.06 24.04
CA THR A 406 -24.88 45.67 22.99
C THR A 406 -24.06 46.65 22.14
N VAL A 407 -23.25 47.53 22.75
CA VAL A 407 -22.37 48.47 22.02
C VAL A 407 -21.28 47.73 21.23
N VAL A 408 -20.70 46.67 21.79
CA VAL A 408 -19.69 45.83 21.12
C VAL A 408 -20.31 45.05 19.94
N ALA A 409 -21.53 44.53 20.08
CA ALA A 409 -22.26 43.88 18.99
C ALA A 409 -22.68 44.87 17.90
N LEU A 410 -23.09 46.09 18.25
CA LEU A 410 -23.36 47.17 17.30
C LEU A 410 -22.09 47.60 16.54
N ALA A 411 -20.93 47.66 17.21
CA ALA A 411 -19.66 47.93 16.52
C ALA A 411 -19.36 46.87 15.46
N LEU A 412 -19.48 45.57 15.81
CA LEU A 412 -19.30 44.47 14.86
C LEU A 412 -20.31 44.51 13.72
N LEU A 413 -21.58 44.83 14.01
CA LEU A 413 -22.63 45.01 13.01
C LEU A 413 -22.29 46.14 12.03
N PHE A 414 -21.95 47.35 12.49
CA PHE A 414 -21.68 48.48 11.59
C PHE A 414 -20.44 48.25 10.71
N VAL A 415 -19.41 47.55 11.18
CA VAL A 415 -18.28 47.13 10.34
C VAL A 415 -18.72 46.17 9.23
N ILE A 416 -19.54 45.17 9.59
CA ILE A 416 -20.11 44.19 8.64
C ILE A 416 -20.92 44.90 7.55
N LEU A 417 -21.76 45.86 7.95
CA LEU A 417 -22.57 46.68 7.05
C LEU A 417 -21.74 47.65 6.20
N SER A 418 -20.53 48.02 6.65
CA SER A 418 -19.59 48.88 5.93
C SER A 418 -18.76 48.14 4.86
N TYR A 419 -18.51 46.84 5.02
CA TYR A 419 -17.65 46.08 4.10
C TYR A 419 -18.29 45.86 2.71
N LYS A 420 -19.60 45.58 2.66
CA LYS A 420 -20.41 45.56 1.43
C LYS A 420 -21.63 46.47 1.64
N PRO A 421 -21.51 47.79 1.41
CA PRO A 421 -22.54 48.75 1.74
C PRO A 421 -23.80 48.55 0.89
N ALA A 422 -24.94 48.40 1.56
CA ALA A 422 -26.25 48.41 0.92
C ALA A 422 -26.70 49.85 0.59
N PRO A 423 -27.55 50.06 -0.42
CA PRO A 423 -28.08 51.39 -0.75
C PRO A 423 -28.94 52.00 0.36
N PHE A 424 -29.52 51.16 1.21
CA PHE A 424 -30.23 51.57 2.42
C PHE A 424 -30.13 50.51 3.52
N PHE A 425 -30.33 50.93 4.76
CA PHE A 425 -30.48 50.05 5.92
C PHE A 425 -31.85 50.24 6.58
N VAL A 426 -32.41 49.16 7.11
CA VAL A 426 -33.55 49.17 8.03
C VAL A 426 -33.08 48.58 9.36
N LEU A 427 -33.20 49.37 10.43
CA LEU A 427 -32.79 49.00 11.78
C LEU A 427 -34.03 48.95 12.68
N ASP A 428 -34.34 47.79 13.23
CA ASP A 428 -35.58 47.49 13.95
C ASP A 428 -35.29 47.21 15.43
N GLU A 429 -35.71 48.10 16.32
CA GLU A 429 -35.54 48.08 17.78
C GLU A 429 -34.12 47.73 18.29
N ILE A 430 -33.08 48.18 17.56
CA ILE A 430 -31.67 47.98 17.93
C ILE A 430 -31.25 48.66 19.26
N ASP A 431 -32.14 49.46 19.82
CA ASP A 431 -32.00 50.19 21.08
C ASP A 431 -32.54 49.44 22.30
N ALA A 432 -33.19 48.27 22.12
CA ALA A 432 -33.79 47.49 23.21
C ALA A 432 -32.80 47.21 24.37
N GLY A 433 -31.61 46.71 24.04
CA GLY A 433 -30.52 46.40 24.98
C GLY A 433 -29.62 47.59 25.39
N LEU A 434 -30.01 48.85 25.12
CA LEU A 434 -29.23 50.05 25.44
C LEU A 434 -29.89 50.95 26.50
N ASP A 435 -29.04 51.61 27.30
CA ASP A 435 -29.38 52.76 28.13
C ASP A 435 -29.36 54.07 27.33
N ASN A 436 -30.10 55.05 27.83
CA ASN A 436 -30.35 56.34 27.18
C ASN A 436 -29.04 57.10 26.88
N THR A 437 -28.00 56.94 27.71
CA THR A 437 -26.67 57.54 27.50
C THR A 437 -25.97 57.00 26.26
N ASN A 438 -26.03 55.67 26.04
CA ASN A 438 -25.40 55.05 24.87
C ASN A 438 -26.28 55.14 23.62
N ILE A 439 -27.61 55.24 23.76
CA ILE A 439 -28.52 55.54 22.65
C ILE A 439 -28.16 56.86 21.98
N GLY A 440 -27.95 57.94 22.75
CA GLY A 440 -27.53 59.22 22.18
C GLY A 440 -26.21 59.15 21.40
N LYS A 441 -25.27 58.29 21.81
CA LYS A 441 -24.01 58.06 21.08
C LYS A 441 -24.25 57.32 19.76
N VAL A 442 -25.06 56.25 19.78
CA VAL A 442 -25.40 55.46 18.60
C VAL A 442 -26.18 56.31 17.59
N ALA A 443 -27.14 57.12 18.05
CA ALA A 443 -27.90 58.04 17.20
C ALA A 443 -27.02 59.12 16.56
N ASN A 444 -26.11 59.74 17.32
CA ASN A 444 -25.14 60.70 16.78
C ASN A 444 -24.19 60.04 15.77
N TYR A 445 -23.63 58.86 16.09
CA TYR A 445 -22.77 58.11 15.17
C TYR A 445 -23.48 57.76 13.86
N ILE A 446 -24.74 57.33 13.92
CA ILE A 446 -25.55 57.08 12.71
C ILE A 446 -25.75 58.38 11.92
N LYS A 447 -26.08 59.52 12.57
CA LYS A 447 -26.21 60.83 11.91
C LYS A 447 -24.92 61.24 11.19
N GLU A 448 -23.76 61.03 11.81
CA GLU A 448 -22.45 61.30 11.21
C GLU A 448 -22.17 60.41 9.98
N GLN A 449 -22.41 59.09 10.07
CA GLN A 449 -22.20 58.18 8.92
C GLN A 449 -23.18 58.42 7.75
N LEU A 450 -24.44 58.76 8.07
CA LEU A 450 -25.48 59.10 7.08
C LEU A 450 -25.12 60.34 6.25
N THR A 451 -24.37 61.28 6.82
CA THR A 451 -24.01 62.54 6.15
C THR A 451 -23.17 62.33 4.88
N CYS A 452 -22.53 61.16 4.72
CA CYS A 452 -21.62 60.88 3.62
C CYS A 452 -22.09 59.83 2.61
N ASN A 453 -22.66 58.69 3.06
CA ASN A 453 -22.56 57.45 2.26
C ASN A 453 -23.85 56.64 1.98
N PHE A 454 -24.92 56.73 2.78
CA PHE A 454 -26.09 55.84 2.64
C PHE A 454 -27.38 56.38 3.28
N GLN A 455 -28.51 55.71 3.06
CA GLN A 455 -29.78 55.98 3.75
C GLN A 455 -30.01 54.97 4.90
N ALA A 456 -30.58 55.40 6.03
CA ALA A 456 -31.10 54.48 7.04
C ALA A 456 -32.55 54.83 7.42
N ILE A 457 -33.32 53.80 7.72
CA ILE A 457 -34.67 53.85 8.27
C ILE A 457 -34.59 53.14 9.62
N VAL A 458 -35.00 53.80 10.71
CA VAL A 458 -34.94 53.21 12.05
C VAL A 458 -36.32 53.17 12.69
N ILE A 459 -36.65 52.03 13.27
CA ILE A 459 -37.84 51.79 14.09
C ILE A 459 -37.35 51.68 15.53
N SER A 460 -37.78 52.60 16.40
CA SER A 460 -37.44 52.64 17.82
C SER A 460 -38.58 53.31 18.59
N LEU A 461 -38.74 52.92 19.86
CA LEU A 461 -39.73 53.48 20.78
C LEU A 461 -39.13 54.57 21.70
N LYS A 462 -37.83 54.86 21.62
CA LYS A 462 -37.11 55.76 22.54
C LYS A 462 -36.83 57.12 21.90
N GLU A 463 -37.24 58.19 22.58
CA GLU A 463 -37.20 59.56 22.05
C GLU A 463 -35.78 60.06 21.77
N GLU A 464 -34.79 59.65 22.56
CA GLU A 464 -33.38 60.03 22.37
C GLU A 464 -32.76 59.45 21.10
N PHE A 465 -33.41 58.45 20.47
CA PHE A 465 -32.99 57.92 19.17
C PHE A 465 -33.60 58.75 18.04
N TYR A 466 -34.93 58.83 17.96
CA TYR A 466 -35.61 59.43 16.80
C TYR A 466 -35.61 60.97 16.81
N THR A 467 -35.31 61.64 17.93
CA THR A 467 -35.13 63.11 17.96
C THR A 467 -33.95 63.62 17.13
N LYS A 468 -33.00 62.75 16.74
CA LYS A 468 -31.89 63.10 15.83
C LYS A 468 -32.16 62.78 14.34
N ALA A 469 -33.35 62.30 14.00
CA ALA A 469 -33.75 62.04 12.61
C ALA A 469 -34.16 63.33 11.87
N GLU A 470 -34.05 63.33 10.54
CA GLU A 470 -34.54 64.44 9.70
C GLU A 470 -36.06 64.40 9.49
N ASN A 471 -36.65 63.20 9.49
CA ASN A 471 -38.06 62.97 9.20
C ASN A 471 -38.59 61.83 10.10
N LEU A 472 -39.79 62.01 10.65
CA LEU A 472 -40.53 60.98 11.38
C LEU A 472 -41.68 60.44 10.54
N ILE A 473 -41.89 59.13 10.62
CA ILE A 473 -43.02 58.43 10.00
C ILE A 473 -43.86 57.85 11.13
N GLY A 474 -44.97 58.52 11.46
CA GLY A 474 -45.91 58.06 12.48
C GLY A 474 -46.88 57.05 11.88
N VAL A 475 -47.02 55.89 12.51
CA VAL A 475 -48.04 54.88 12.14
C VAL A 475 -49.06 54.82 13.28
N TYR A 476 -50.36 54.87 12.95
CA TYR A 476 -51.44 54.78 13.93
C TYR A 476 -52.54 53.81 13.48
N PRO A 477 -53.15 53.05 14.40
CA PRO A 477 -54.30 52.22 14.11
C PRO A 477 -55.57 53.08 14.04
N GLU A 478 -56.34 52.91 12.97
CA GLU A 478 -57.74 53.32 12.91
C GLU A 478 -58.63 52.11 13.27
N GLN A 479 -59.59 52.33 14.16
CA GLN A 479 -60.51 51.29 14.62
C GLN A 479 -61.74 51.22 13.70
N GLY A 480 -61.95 50.07 13.08
CA GLY A 480 -63.18 49.65 12.42
C GLY A 480 -63.41 48.15 12.64
N ASP A 481 -64.15 47.49 11.74
CA ASP A 481 -64.37 46.03 11.79
C ASP A 481 -63.07 45.20 11.71
N CYS A 482 -61.99 45.82 11.22
CA CYS A 482 -60.61 45.37 11.32
C CYS A 482 -59.72 46.57 11.66
N VAL A 483 -58.53 46.33 12.22
CA VAL A 483 -57.55 47.38 12.51
C VAL A 483 -56.87 47.81 11.21
N ILE A 484 -57.03 49.07 10.82
CA ILE A 484 -56.42 49.63 9.60
C ILE A 484 -55.29 50.58 10.01
N SER A 485 -54.05 50.22 9.69
CA SER A 485 -52.90 51.09 9.94
C SER A 485 -52.86 52.25 8.95
N LYS A 486 -52.88 53.48 9.45
CA LYS A 486 -52.65 54.72 8.69
C LYS A 486 -51.29 55.32 9.01
N VAL A 487 -50.78 56.14 8.10
CA VAL A 487 -49.44 56.74 8.17
C VAL A 487 -49.54 58.26 8.08
N LEU A 488 -48.73 58.96 8.88
CA LEU A 488 -48.44 60.38 8.77
C LEU A 488 -46.92 60.61 8.70
N THR A 489 -46.49 61.76 8.19
CA THR A 489 -45.08 62.14 8.07
C THR A 489 -44.85 63.53 8.63
N LEU A 490 -43.84 63.69 9.49
CA LEU A 490 -43.40 64.97 10.03
C LEU A 490 -41.94 65.22 9.65
N ASP A 491 -41.66 66.38 9.06
CA ASP A 491 -40.32 66.83 8.71
C ASP A 491 -39.73 67.64 9.87
N LEU A 492 -38.66 67.13 10.49
CA LEU A 492 -38.01 67.72 11.66
C LEU A 492 -37.00 68.81 11.29
N THR A 493 -36.56 68.92 10.03
CA THR A 493 -35.58 69.93 9.58
C THR A 493 -36.05 71.38 9.75
N LYS A 494 -37.35 71.58 9.99
CA LYS A 494 -38.00 72.87 10.24
C LYS A 494 -37.91 73.34 11.70
N TYR A 495 -37.39 72.52 12.61
CA TYR A 495 -37.31 72.79 14.04
C TYR A 495 -35.84 72.93 14.47
N PRO A 496 -35.53 73.76 15.49
CA PRO A 496 -34.17 73.86 16.00
C PRO A 496 -33.75 72.55 16.68
N ASP A 497 -32.50 72.11 16.49
CA ASP A 497 -31.98 70.91 17.17
C ASP A 497 -32.01 71.15 18.69
N ALA A 498 -32.73 70.29 19.41
CA ALA A 498 -33.04 70.44 20.83
C ALA A 498 -31.80 70.32 21.75
N ASN A 499 -30.71 69.73 21.25
CA ASN A 499 -29.41 69.69 21.90
C ASN A 499 -28.32 69.92 20.82
N PRO A 500 -27.93 71.19 20.56
CA PRO A 500 -26.80 71.49 19.68
C PRO A 500 -25.49 71.01 20.32
N ASN A 501 -24.55 70.55 19.50
CA ASN A 501 -23.28 70.02 19.99
C ASN A 501 -22.40 71.19 20.48
N PRO A 502 -21.85 71.19 21.72
CA PRO A 502 -21.10 72.34 22.24
C PRO A 502 -19.83 72.73 21.46
N ASN A 503 -19.39 71.87 20.53
CA ASN A 503 -18.24 72.08 19.66
C ASN A 503 -18.62 72.56 18.23
N GLU A 504 -19.91 72.80 17.95
CA GLU A 504 -20.40 73.32 16.66
C GLU A 504 -20.61 74.85 16.74
N GLN A 505 -19.51 75.61 16.76
CA GLN A 505 -19.44 77.08 16.55
C GLN A 505 -18.22 77.47 15.73
#